data_AF-A0AAV2H8G4-F1
#
_entry.id   AF-A0AAV2H8G4-F1
#
_cell.length_a   1.000
_cell.length_b   1.000
_cell.length_c   1.000
_cell.angle_alpha   90.00
_cell.angle_beta   90.00
_cell.angle_gamma   90.00
#
_symmetry.space_group_name_H-M   'P 1'
#
loop_
_entity.id
_entity.type
_entity.pdbx_description
1 polymer ?
#
loop_
_entity_poly.entity_id
_entity_poly.type
_entity_poly.pdbx_seq_one_letter_code
_entity_poly.pdbx_strand_id
1 'polypeptide(L)'
;KHEEEVCPEALLECPYKCGETQIKRRLLEDHKALCPKKPTECVFKSLGCTFVGDTANVRIHESDKSLHFDVVCQFALMSEVQRKEERGKLQVQ
;
A
#
# COMPACT_ATOMS: atom_id res chain seq x y z
N LYS A 1 29.95 21.70 -17.62
CA LYS A 1 28.49 21.72 -17.36
C LYS A 1 28.20 20.55 -16.44
N HIS A 2 27.60 20.79 -15.28
CA HIS A 2 27.19 19.73 -14.37
C HIS A 2 25.82 19.25 -14.85
N GLU A 3 25.67 17.97 -15.18
CA GLU A 3 24.37 17.39 -15.51
C GLU A 3 23.57 17.22 -14.21
N GLU A 4 22.63 18.13 -13.98
CA GLU A 4 21.76 18.12 -12.81
C GLU A 4 20.91 16.84 -12.73
N GLU A 5 20.73 16.13 -13.85
CA GLU A 5 20.05 14.84 -13.98
C GLU A 5 20.75 13.69 -13.24
N VAL A 6 22.08 13.77 -13.04
CA VAL A 6 22.90 12.72 -12.41
C VAL A 6 23.61 13.17 -11.13
N CYS A 7 23.55 14.45 -10.78
CA CYS A 7 24.18 14.97 -9.56
C CYS A 7 23.59 14.35 -8.28
N PRO A 8 24.36 13.61 -7.46
CA PRO A 8 23.86 13.02 -6.22
C PRO A 8 23.53 14.07 -5.14
N GLU A 9 24.02 15.29 -5.30
CA GLU A 9 23.76 16.44 -4.42
C GLU A 9 22.63 17.35 -4.93
N ALA A 10 22.04 17.04 -6.08
CA ALA A 10 20.86 17.75 -6.56
C ALA A 10 19.77 17.70 -5.50
N LEU A 11 19.20 18.86 -5.20
CA LEU A 11 18.08 19.01 -4.28
C LEU A 11 16.80 18.79 -5.07
N LEU A 12 16.00 17.84 -4.60
CA LEU A 12 14.77 17.40 -5.22
C LEU A 12 13.61 17.63 -4.25
N GLU A 13 12.45 17.89 -4.84
CA GLU A 13 11.18 17.90 -4.13
C GLU A 13 10.67 16.48 -3.91
N CYS A 14 10.03 16.27 -2.75
CA CYS A 14 9.36 15.02 -2.46
C CYS A 14 8.23 14.74 -3.47
N PRO A 15 8.25 13.59 -4.18
CA PRO A 15 7.20 13.25 -5.15
C PRO A 15 5.83 13.04 -4.50
N TYR A 16 5.80 12.77 -3.18
CA TYR A 16 4.57 12.62 -2.40
C TYR A 16 4.03 13.95 -1.86
N LYS A 17 4.63 15.09 -2.25
CA LYS A 17 4.22 16.44 -1.85
C LYS A 17 4.06 16.58 -0.33
N CYS A 18 5.01 16.03 0.42
CA CYS A 18 5.00 16.13 1.89
C CYS A 18 5.42 17.51 2.42
N GLY A 19 5.79 18.45 1.54
CA GLY A 19 6.28 19.79 1.87
C GLY A 19 7.81 19.91 1.83
N GLU A 20 8.54 18.80 1.77
CA GLU A 20 10.00 18.80 1.74
C GLU A 20 10.51 19.02 0.31
N THR A 21 11.21 20.14 0.08
CA THR A 21 11.69 20.58 -1.25
C THR A 21 13.22 20.54 -1.39
N GLN A 22 13.94 20.21 -0.31
CA GLN A 22 15.40 20.28 -0.22
C GLN A 22 16.03 18.91 0.06
N ILE A 23 15.51 17.84 -0.57
CA ILE A 23 16.01 16.49 -0.36
C ILE A 23 17.13 16.20 -1.36
N LYS A 24 18.34 15.89 -0.89
CA LYS A 24 19.42 15.45 -1.78
C LYS A 24 19.00 14.17 -2.53
N ARG A 25 19.28 14.06 -3.82
CA ARG A 25 18.95 12.88 -4.65
C ARG A 25 19.35 11.56 -3.98
N ARG A 26 20.55 11.50 -3.39
CA ARG A 26 21.03 10.31 -2.67
C ARG A 26 20.19 9.91 -1.44
N LEU A 27 19.50 10.88 -0.82
CA LEU A 27 18.66 10.68 0.36
C LEU A 27 17.17 10.55 0.00
N LEU A 28 16.81 10.70 -1.28
CA LEU A 28 15.41 10.69 -1.70
C LEU A 28 14.75 9.32 -1.48
N GLU A 29 15.48 8.23 -1.71
CA GLU A 29 14.96 6.87 -1.47
C GLU A 29 14.73 6.60 0.03
N ASP A 30 15.68 7.00 0.87
CA ASP A 30 15.53 6.92 2.34
C ASP A 30 14.34 7.76 2.83
N HIS A 31 14.20 8.98 2.29
CA HIS A 31 13.06 9.83 2.58
C HIS A 31 11.75 9.17 2.14
N LYS A 32 11.68 8.60 0.92
CA LYS A 32 10.46 7.92 0.42
C LYS A 32 10.04 6.77 1.35
N ALA A 33 10.99 6.05 1.93
CA ALA A 33 10.69 4.98 2.87
C ALA A 33 10.04 5.48 4.17
N LEU A 34 10.46 6.66 4.65
CA LEU A 34 10.01 7.27 5.91
C LEU A 34 8.97 8.39 5.73
N CYS A 35 8.60 8.71 4.49
CA CYS A 35 7.77 9.87 4.19
C CYS A 35 6.37 9.72 4.81
N PRO A 36 5.87 10.71 5.56
CA PRO A 36 4.55 10.64 6.18
C PRO A 36 3.40 10.59 5.14
N LYS A 37 3.62 11.24 3.97
CA LYS A 37 2.69 11.25 2.83
C LYS A 37 2.87 10.07 1.88
N LYS A 38 3.72 9.10 2.23
CA LYS A 38 3.90 7.89 1.44
C LYS A 38 2.54 7.21 1.22
N PRO A 39 2.17 6.88 -0.04
CA PRO A 39 1.00 6.09 -0.32
C PRO A 39 1.17 4.71 0.31
N THR A 40 0.23 4.36 1.17
CA THR A 40 0.18 3.14 1.95
C THR A 40 -1.14 2.44 1.64
N GLU A 41 -1.09 1.12 1.53
CA GLU A 41 -2.26 0.28 1.31
C GLU A 41 -2.86 -0.13 2.65
N CYS A 42 -4.19 -0.27 2.70
CA CYS A 42 -4.87 -0.81 3.88
C CYS A 42 -4.41 -2.24 4.20
N VAL A 43 -4.29 -2.60 5.49
CA VAL A 43 -3.96 -3.98 5.91
C VAL A 43 -4.95 -5.03 5.39
N PHE A 44 -6.19 -4.64 5.06
CA PHE A 44 -7.21 -5.51 4.45
C PHE A 44 -7.09 -5.64 2.93
N LYS A 45 -6.03 -5.10 2.31
CA LYS A 45 -5.77 -5.19 0.86
C LYS A 45 -5.73 -6.64 0.37
N SER A 46 -5.13 -7.53 1.16
CA SER A 46 -5.05 -8.97 0.87
C SER A 46 -6.43 -9.65 0.87
N LEU A 47 -7.42 -9.07 1.54
CA LEU A 47 -8.79 -9.56 1.59
C LEU A 47 -9.69 -8.89 0.54
N GLY A 48 -9.18 -7.89 -0.18
CA GLY A 48 -9.90 -7.21 -1.26
C GLY A 48 -10.17 -5.72 -1.04
N CYS A 49 -9.74 -5.12 0.08
CA CYS A 49 -9.90 -3.68 0.29
C CYS A 49 -9.07 -2.89 -0.73
N THR A 50 -9.67 -1.95 -1.45
CA THR A 50 -8.99 -1.17 -2.50
C THR A 50 -8.46 0.18 -2.01
N PHE A 51 -8.63 0.51 -0.74
CA PHE A 51 -8.24 1.81 -0.18
C PHE A 51 -6.71 1.98 -0.15
N VAL A 52 -6.25 3.13 -0.69
CA VAL A 52 -4.85 3.57 -0.67
C VAL A 52 -4.85 5.04 -0.29
N GLY A 53 -4.02 5.42 0.68
CA GLY A 53 -3.92 6.79 1.16
C GLY A 53 -2.57 7.07 1.82
N ASP A 54 -2.37 8.28 2.34
CA ASP A 54 -1.20 8.51 3.20
C ASP A 54 -1.32 7.73 4.52
N THR A 55 -0.19 7.59 5.23
CA THR A 55 -0.12 6.83 6.49
C THR A 55 -1.18 7.24 7.51
N ALA A 56 -1.52 8.52 7.59
CA ALA A 56 -2.52 9.02 8.55
C ALA A 56 -3.95 8.64 8.12
N ASN A 57 -4.27 8.86 6.85
CA ASN A 57 -5.57 8.52 6.27
C ASN A 57 -5.84 7.01 6.30
N VAL A 58 -4.84 6.19 6.03
CA VAL A 58 -4.94 4.72 6.13
C VAL A 58 -5.22 4.30 7.57
N ARG A 59 -4.53 4.87 8.56
CA ARG A 59 -4.79 4.57 9.97
C ARG A 59 -6.20 4.95 10.41
N ILE A 60 -6.71 6.08 9.93
CA ILE A 60 -8.10 6.50 10.20
C ILE A 60 -9.07 5.51 9.56
N HIS A 61 -8.85 5.15 8.29
CA HIS A 61 -9.65 4.14 7.59
C HIS A 61 -9.65 2.78 8.30
N GLU A 62 -8.49 2.32 8.78
CA GLU A 62 -8.32 1.05 9.49
C GLU A 62 -8.95 1.04 10.90
N SER A 63 -9.12 2.22 11.50
CA SER A 63 -9.78 2.35 12.80
C SER A 63 -11.28 2.02 12.73
N ASP A 64 -11.90 2.26 11.57
CA ASP A 64 -13.28 1.87 11.31
C ASP A 64 -13.35 0.48 10.64
N LYS A 65 -13.51 -0.54 11.49
CA LYS A 65 -13.63 -1.93 11.03
C LYS A 65 -14.91 -2.19 10.25
N SER A 66 -15.94 -1.34 10.37
CA SER A 66 -17.21 -1.54 9.64
C SER A 66 -17.03 -1.39 8.12
N LEU A 67 -16.08 -0.55 7.69
CA LEU A 67 -15.70 -0.37 6.28
C LEU A 67 -15.14 -1.65 5.63
N HIS A 68 -14.72 -2.61 6.46
CA HIS A 68 -14.10 -3.86 6.02
C HIS A 68 -15.04 -5.06 6.10
N PHE A 69 -16.28 -4.88 6.56
CA PHE A 69 -17.21 -5.98 6.76
C PHE A 69 -17.51 -6.74 5.46
N ASP A 70 -17.77 -5.99 4.38
CA ASP A 70 -18.08 -6.57 3.07
C ASP A 70 -16.91 -7.42 2.54
N VAL A 71 -15.69 -6.89 2.52
CA VAL A 71 -14.51 -7.62 2.02
C VAL A 71 -14.18 -8.85 2.88
N VAL A 72 -14.40 -8.77 4.20
CA VAL A 72 -14.21 -9.93 5.10
C VAL A 72 -15.26 -11.00 4.83
N CYS A 73 -16.53 -10.62 4.65
CA CYS A 73 -17.61 -11.56 4.30
C CYS A 73 -17.36 -12.22 2.95
N GLN A 74 -16.99 -11.45 1.92
CA GLN A 74 -16.68 -11.98 0.60
C GLN A 74 -15.51 -12.97 0.66
N PHE A 75 -14.42 -12.61 1.35
CA PHE A 75 -13.29 -13.50 1.53
C PHE A 75 -13.67 -14.81 2.23
N ALA A 76 -14.50 -14.74 3.28
CA ALA A 76 -14.98 -15.93 3.99
C ALA A 76 -15.78 -16.85 3.05
N LEU A 77 -16.72 -16.30 2.29
CA LEU A 77 -17.53 -17.05 1.33
C LEU A 77 -16.66 -17.68 0.21
N MET A 78 -15.72 -16.93 -0.36
CA MET A 78 -14.80 -17.43 -1.38
C MET A 78 -13.93 -18.57 -0.85
N SER A 79 -13.45 -18.47 0.39
CA SER A 79 -12.64 -19.52 1.02
C SER A 79 -13.43 -20.82 1.25
N GLU A 80 -14.74 -20.74 1.47
CA GLU A 80 -15.60 -21.92 1.58
C GLU A 80 -15.83 -22.61 0.24
N VAL A 81 -16.00 -21.81 -0.83
CA VAL A 81 -16.12 -22.31 -2.20
C VAL A 81 -14.84 -23.04 -2.60
N GLN A 82 -13.67 -22.42 -2.44
CA GLN A 82 -12.37 -23.04 -2.75
C GLN A 82 -12.18 -24.37 -2.00
N ARG A 83 -12.51 -24.42 -0.70
CA ARG A 83 -12.43 -25.67 0.07
C ARG A 83 -13.38 -26.76 -0.46
N LYS A 84 -14.56 -26.41 -0.96
CA LYS A 84 -15.49 -27.38 -1.59
C LYS A 84 -14.92 -27.90 -2.92
N GLU A 85 -14.35 -27.01 -3.74
CA GLU A 85 -13.73 -27.39 -5.01
C GLU A 85 -12.49 -28.28 -4.82
N GLU A 86 -11.62 -27.95 -3.86
CA GLU A 86 -10.44 -28.74 -3.52
C GLU A 86 -10.82 -30.14 -3.04
N ARG A 87 -11.84 -30.26 -2.18
CA ARG A 87 -12.40 -31.56 -1.77
C ARG A 87 -12.97 -32.35 -2.96
N GLY A 88 -13.66 -31.68 -3.87
CA GLY A 88 -14.18 -32.31 -5.10
C GLY A 88 -13.07 -32.85 -6.00
N LYS A 89 -11.93 -32.17 -6.09
CA LYS A 89 -10.77 -32.62 -6.88
C LYS A 89 -10.05 -33.83 -6.26
N LEU A 90 -9.99 -33.92 -4.93
CA LEU A 90 -9.40 -35.07 -4.22
C LEU A 90 -10.22 -36.36 -4.34
N GLN A 91 -11.52 -36.25 -4.58
CA GLN A 91 -12.42 -37.42 -4.66
C GLN A 91 -12.48 -38.03 -6.08
N VAL A 92 -11.79 -37.45 -7.06
CA VAL A 92 -11.72 -37.89 -8.46
C VAL A 92 -10.31 -38.41 -8.82
N GLN A 93 -9.48 -38.74 -7.82
CA GLN A 93 -8.21 -39.46 -7.99
C GLN A 93 -8.31 -40.88 -7.43
#